data_AF-A0A7V3FLP0-F1
#
_entry.id   AF-A0A7V3FLP0-F1
#
_cell.length_a   1.000
_cell.length_b   1.000
_cell.length_c   1.000
_cell.angle_alpha   90.00
_cell.angle_beta   90.00
_cell.angle_gamma   90.00
#
_symmetry.space_group_name_H-M   'P 1'
#
loop_
_entity.id
_entity.type
_entity.pdbx_description
1 polymer ?
#
loop_
_entity_poly.entity_id
_entity_poly.type
_entity_poly.pdbx_seq_one_letter_code
_entity_poly.pdbx_strand_id
1 'polypeptide(L)'
;MRDRLLRRYARWLNRRPKTVVALALLVTALSLWVSIAYLKTQTGILDLYSEDTPVNQRFLSYTKKFGAVESLILVFEGDKPAERRAAMDALAARLKSDPQGYVQDIFYKIDLSLFKQHAFQFLSETQAKELLLQAQAPDGGIRALFQAHNFSGFLAFLNESLEAGMKKGAPPGADAAQEFRKLLQPVFLLRDFLDGQELSSEAITTRLETGPEERASIDDEGYLRTDDRKMHVMFVRPADRKQDYKVDQKLLKWVREEIPAVEGRFPGVKIGVTGGPALNSDQFQISQKDMTLASIFAYTSTALIFILAFRSFARPFLGLLTLNLTLTWVFGFTTLAIGHLNLFSLAFIVILVGQGTYYGVHVVARYEEELHRGRAVPAAIEETIAHVFGNISTSAI
;
A
#
# COMPACT_ATOMS: atom_id res chain seq x y z
N MET A 1 -32.83 44.01 -3.59
CA MET A 1 -31.55 44.46 -4.21
C MET A 1 -31.00 43.42 -5.20
N ARG A 2 -30.98 42.13 -4.84
CA ARG A 2 -30.54 41.00 -5.71
C ARG A 2 -31.21 40.94 -7.09
N ASP A 3 -32.55 41.00 -7.15
CA ASP A 3 -33.28 40.90 -8.43
C ASP A 3 -32.93 42.02 -9.43
N ARG A 4 -32.79 43.26 -8.96
CA ARG A 4 -32.38 44.40 -9.81
C ARG A 4 -30.98 44.22 -10.39
N LEU A 5 -30.07 43.57 -9.67
CA LEU A 5 -28.71 43.28 -10.15
C LEU A 5 -28.72 42.17 -11.20
N LEU A 6 -29.47 41.08 -10.98
CA LEU A 6 -29.61 39.98 -11.93
C LEU A 6 -30.24 40.44 -13.25
N ARG A 7 -31.29 41.27 -13.18
CA ARG A 7 -31.93 41.87 -14.36
C ARG A 7 -31.01 42.84 -15.11
N ARG A 8 -30.15 43.60 -14.40
CA ARG A 8 -29.11 44.43 -15.05
C ARG A 8 -28.08 43.57 -15.77
N TYR A 9 -27.64 42.47 -15.15
CA TYR A 9 -26.71 41.52 -15.75
C TYR A 9 -27.29 40.85 -17.01
N ALA A 10 -28.56 40.42 -16.96
CA ALA A 10 -29.24 39.85 -18.12
C ALA A 10 -29.38 40.83 -19.29
N ARG A 11 -29.70 42.10 -19.01
CA ARG A 11 -29.74 43.15 -20.05
C ARG A 11 -28.37 43.39 -20.68
N TRP A 12 -27.29 43.26 -19.92
CA TRP A 12 -25.93 43.34 -20.45
C TRP A 12 -25.60 42.15 -21.37
N LEU A 13 -25.96 40.92 -20.95
CA LEU A 13 -25.82 39.71 -21.76
C LEU A 13 -26.54 39.83 -23.12
N ASN A 14 -27.78 40.33 -23.11
CA ASN A 14 -28.57 40.55 -24.32
C ASN A 14 -27.99 41.62 -25.25
N ARG A 15 -27.39 42.68 -24.69
CA ARG A 15 -26.83 43.79 -25.48
C ARG A 15 -25.51 43.41 -26.16
N ARG A 16 -24.71 42.52 -25.56
CA ARG A 16 -23.38 42.16 -26.08
C ARG A 16 -23.10 40.64 -26.05
N PRO A 17 -23.89 39.82 -26.77
CA PRO A 17 -23.73 38.36 -26.74
C PRO A 17 -22.37 37.90 -27.28
N LYS A 18 -21.89 38.51 -28.37
CA LYS A 18 -20.59 38.15 -28.99
C LYS A 18 -19.41 38.40 -28.05
N THR A 19 -19.42 39.50 -27.29
CA THR A 19 -18.32 39.80 -26.36
C THR A 19 -18.33 38.85 -25.16
N VAL A 20 -19.51 38.43 -24.70
CA VAL A 20 -19.63 37.46 -23.59
C VAL A 20 -19.04 36.12 -24.01
N VAL A 21 -19.42 35.62 -25.19
CA VAL A 21 -18.90 34.36 -25.71
C VAL A 21 -17.39 34.46 -25.96
N ALA A 22 -16.91 35.56 -26.55
CA ALA A 22 -15.48 35.77 -26.77
C ALA A 22 -14.69 35.79 -25.44
N LEU A 23 -15.20 36.45 -24.41
CA LEU A 23 -14.58 36.48 -23.08
C LEU A 23 -14.57 35.08 -22.46
N ALA A 24 -15.68 34.34 -22.55
CA ALA A 24 -15.76 32.99 -22.02
C ALA A 24 -14.76 32.04 -22.72
N LEU A 25 -14.63 32.14 -24.05
CA LEU A 25 -13.63 31.37 -24.80
C LEU A 25 -12.20 31.77 -24.44
N LEU A 26 -11.93 33.07 -24.21
CA LEU A 26 -10.63 33.56 -23.74
C LEU A 26 -10.28 32.98 -22.37
N VAL A 27 -11.21 33.03 -21.41
CA VAL A 27 -11.02 32.45 -20.08
C VAL A 27 -10.82 30.95 -20.17
N THR A 28 -11.54 30.26 -21.06
CA THR A 28 -11.38 28.83 -21.31
C THR A 28 -10.00 28.52 -21.86
N ALA A 29 -9.54 29.23 -22.89
CA ALA A 29 -8.24 29.04 -23.50
C ALA A 29 -7.11 29.31 -22.50
N LEU A 30 -7.23 30.37 -21.69
CA LEU A 30 -6.27 30.68 -20.63
C LEU A 30 -6.27 29.59 -19.55
N SER A 31 -7.44 29.15 -19.09
CA SER A 31 -7.57 28.10 -18.08
C SER A 31 -6.97 26.79 -18.58
N LEU A 32 -7.24 26.42 -19.83
CA LEU A 32 -6.69 25.23 -20.46
C LEU A 32 -5.16 25.33 -20.57
N TRP A 33 -4.64 26.47 -21.02
CA TRP A 33 -3.20 26.71 -21.12
C TRP A 33 -2.52 26.60 -19.77
N VAL A 34 -3.06 27.27 -18.74
CA VAL A 34 -2.54 27.20 -17.37
C VAL A 34 -2.55 25.78 -16.84
N SER A 35 -3.66 25.05 -17.02
CA SER A 35 -3.76 23.66 -16.56
C SER A 35 -2.77 22.74 -17.25
N ILE A 36 -2.63 22.82 -18.58
CA ILE A 36 -1.67 21.98 -19.31
C ILE A 36 -0.24 22.31 -18.90
N ALA A 37 0.09 23.58 -18.67
CA ALA A 37 1.45 24.01 -18.39
C ALA A 37 1.88 23.77 -16.92
N TYR A 38 0.96 23.91 -15.96
CA TYR A 38 1.32 24.03 -14.54
C TYR A 38 0.65 23.00 -13.63
N LEU A 39 -0.40 22.30 -14.06
CA LEU A 39 -1.11 21.36 -13.19
C LEU A 39 -0.26 20.11 -12.94
N LYS A 40 0.16 19.93 -11.69
CA LYS A 40 0.91 18.74 -11.27
C LYS A 40 -0.03 17.67 -10.74
N THR A 41 0.39 16.41 -10.80
CA THR A 41 -0.30 15.30 -10.12
C THR A 41 0.53 14.87 -8.92
N GLN A 42 -0.01 15.01 -7.72
CA GLN A 42 0.56 14.44 -6.51
C GLN A 42 -0.03 13.05 -6.31
N THR A 43 0.85 12.06 -6.35
CA THR A 43 0.48 10.65 -6.29
C THR A 43 1.01 9.96 -5.03
N GLY A 44 1.81 10.64 -4.22
CA GLY A 44 2.31 10.14 -2.95
C GLY A 44 1.26 10.22 -1.84
N ILE A 45 1.15 9.17 -1.04
CA ILE A 45 0.28 9.17 0.16
C ILE A 45 0.76 10.20 1.18
N LEU A 46 2.08 10.40 1.28
CA LEU A 46 2.67 11.36 2.21
C LEU A 46 2.32 12.81 1.87
N ASP A 47 2.00 13.11 0.60
CA ASP A 47 1.59 14.45 0.16
C ASP A 47 0.20 14.85 0.69
N LEU A 48 -0.56 13.91 1.28
CA LEU A 48 -1.86 14.17 1.90
C LEU A 48 -1.74 14.76 3.31
N TYR A 49 -0.58 14.62 3.93
CA TYR A 49 -0.33 15.10 5.27
C TYR A 49 0.33 16.48 5.22
N SER A 50 -0.10 17.39 6.09
CA SER A 50 0.54 18.70 6.21
C SER A 50 2.02 18.54 6.59
N GLU A 51 2.90 19.17 5.80
CA GLU A 51 4.35 19.18 6.01
C GLU A 51 4.75 19.84 7.33
N ASP A 52 3.92 20.76 7.85
CA ASP A 52 4.23 21.58 9.02
C ASP A 52 4.00 20.84 10.35
N THR A 53 3.37 19.67 10.31
CA THR A 53 3.09 18.92 11.54
C THR A 53 4.38 18.31 12.11
N PRO A 54 4.63 18.41 13.43
CA PRO A 54 5.84 17.85 14.05
C PRO A 54 6.02 16.35 13.78
N VAL A 55 4.91 15.61 13.63
CA VAL A 55 4.92 14.18 13.31
C VAL A 55 5.43 13.94 11.89
N ASN A 56 4.90 14.68 10.90
CA ASN A 56 5.34 14.53 9.51
C ASN A 56 6.81 14.96 9.33
N GLN A 57 7.24 16.04 9.99
CA GLN A 57 8.66 16.45 9.96
C GLN A 57 9.61 15.37 10.51
N ARG A 58 9.22 14.72 11.62
CA ARG A 58 9.99 13.58 12.17
C ARG A 58 10.03 12.43 11.18
N PHE A 59 8.91 12.09 10.56
CA PHE A 59 8.83 11.05 9.55
C PHE A 59 9.71 11.36 8.33
N LEU A 60 9.61 12.56 7.76
CA LEU A 60 10.45 13.02 6.64
C LEU A 60 11.93 13.02 7.00
N SER A 61 12.28 13.38 8.24
CA SER A 61 13.67 13.31 8.72
C SER A 61 14.18 11.87 8.82
N TYR A 62 13.31 10.93 9.21
CA TYR A 62 13.60 9.51 9.26
C TYR A 62 13.82 8.96 7.85
N THR A 63 12.90 9.19 6.92
CA THR A 63 13.00 8.69 5.55
C THR A 63 14.19 9.28 4.79
N LYS A 64 14.57 10.52 5.09
CA LYS A 64 15.79 11.13 4.53
C LYS A 64 17.06 10.40 4.96
N LYS A 65 17.12 9.90 6.20
CA LYS A 65 18.29 9.23 6.79
C LYS A 65 18.31 7.72 6.50
N PHE A 66 17.17 7.05 6.61
CA PHE A 66 17.10 5.58 6.58
C PHE A 66 16.47 5.02 5.29
N GLY A 67 15.88 5.86 4.44
CA GLY A 67 15.26 5.46 3.18
C GLY A 67 13.76 5.19 3.30
N ALA A 68 13.22 4.39 2.38
CA ALA A 68 11.80 4.06 2.36
C ALA A 68 11.39 3.25 3.61
N VAL A 69 10.21 3.55 4.18
CA VAL A 69 9.70 2.86 5.38
C VAL A 69 8.99 1.57 5.00
N GLU A 70 8.23 1.61 3.91
CA GLU A 70 7.51 0.44 3.42
C GLU A 70 8.37 -0.33 2.44
N SER A 71 8.20 -1.66 2.45
CA SER A 71 8.88 -2.56 1.53
C SER A 71 7.85 -3.31 0.70
N LEU A 72 8.21 -3.58 -0.54
CA LEU A 72 7.55 -4.60 -1.33
C LEU A 72 7.90 -5.96 -0.72
N ILE A 73 6.90 -6.79 -0.46
CA ILE A 73 7.06 -8.09 0.19
C ILE A 73 6.82 -9.17 -0.87
N LEU A 74 7.81 -10.01 -1.08
CA LEU A 74 7.75 -11.17 -1.94
C LEU A 74 7.60 -12.42 -1.08
N VAL A 75 6.63 -13.26 -1.41
CA VAL A 75 6.31 -14.47 -0.65
C VAL A 75 6.53 -15.67 -1.56
N PHE A 76 7.30 -16.64 -1.09
CA PHE A 76 7.65 -17.84 -1.81
C PHE A 76 6.95 -19.02 -1.13
N GLU A 77 5.97 -19.61 -1.80
CA GLU A 77 5.20 -20.76 -1.31
C GLU A 77 5.59 -22.02 -2.10
N GLY A 78 5.70 -23.16 -1.42
CA GLY A 78 6.01 -24.44 -2.05
C GLY A 78 6.26 -25.52 -1.00
N ASP A 79 6.30 -26.79 -1.38
CA ASP A 79 6.41 -27.89 -0.39
C ASP A 79 7.83 -28.07 0.15
N LYS A 80 8.84 -27.79 -0.67
CA LYS A 80 10.25 -28.07 -0.36
C LYS A 80 11.00 -26.78 0.02
N PRO A 81 11.51 -26.65 1.27
CA PRO A 81 12.25 -25.48 1.71
C PRO A 81 13.48 -25.15 0.83
N ALA A 82 14.24 -26.17 0.43
CA ALA A 82 15.43 -25.98 -0.42
C ALA A 82 15.11 -25.37 -1.79
N GLU A 83 13.99 -25.77 -2.42
CA GLU A 83 13.56 -25.18 -3.69
C GLU A 83 13.11 -23.72 -3.50
N ARG A 84 12.41 -23.41 -2.41
CA ARG A 84 12.04 -22.03 -2.06
C ARG A 84 13.27 -21.14 -1.86
N ARG A 85 14.28 -21.62 -1.11
CA ARG A 85 15.55 -20.90 -0.88
C ARG A 85 16.28 -20.60 -2.18
N ALA A 86 16.42 -21.60 -3.05
CA ALA A 86 17.07 -21.44 -4.36
C ALA A 86 16.31 -20.44 -5.27
N ALA A 87 14.97 -20.46 -5.24
CA ALA A 87 14.15 -19.49 -5.95
C ALA A 87 14.33 -18.06 -5.41
N MET A 88 14.41 -17.89 -4.08
CA MET A 88 14.70 -16.60 -3.45
C MET A 88 16.05 -16.05 -3.88
N ASP A 89 17.12 -16.85 -3.82
CA ASP A 89 18.45 -16.40 -4.24
C ASP A 89 18.49 -16.02 -5.73
N ALA A 90 17.80 -16.80 -6.57
CA ALA A 90 17.70 -16.52 -8.00
C ALA A 90 16.96 -15.19 -8.28
N LEU A 91 15.83 -14.94 -7.59
CA LEU A 91 15.10 -13.68 -7.75
C LEU A 91 15.88 -12.50 -7.15
N ALA A 92 16.49 -12.67 -5.98
CA ALA A 92 17.32 -11.64 -5.35
C ALA A 92 18.49 -11.23 -6.25
N ALA A 93 19.16 -12.18 -6.91
CA ALA A 93 20.25 -11.87 -7.85
C ALA A 93 19.79 -11.03 -9.04
N ARG A 94 18.59 -11.31 -9.58
CA ARG A 94 17.97 -10.52 -10.66
C ARG A 94 17.61 -9.12 -10.18
N LEU A 95 16.95 -9.02 -9.03
CA LEU A 95 16.54 -7.73 -8.48
C LEU A 95 17.72 -6.87 -8.04
N LYS A 96 18.85 -7.46 -7.62
CA LYS A 96 20.10 -6.72 -7.30
C LYS A 96 20.75 -6.09 -8.54
N SER A 97 20.49 -6.59 -9.75
CA SER A 97 21.04 -5.99 -10.97
C SER A 97 20.44 -4.62 -11.29
N ASP A 98 19.22 -4.37 -10.81
CA ASP A 98 18.42 -3.14 -10.90
C ASP A 98 18.94 -2.07 -11.88
N PRO A 99 18.74 -2.27 -13.19
CA PRO A 99 19.26 -1.35 -14.21
C PRO A 99 18.61 0.04 -14.17
N GLN A 100 17.49 0.21 -13.46
CA GLN A 100 16.72 1.46 -13.42
C GLN A 100 16.75 2.16 -12.06
N GLY A 101 17.38 1.57 -11.04
CA GLY A 101 17.54 2.18 -9.72
C GLY A 101 16.26 2.22 -8.88
N TYR A 102 15.37 1.24 -9.04
CA TYR A 102 14.12 1.13 -8.26
C TYR A 102 14.30 0.56 -6.85
N VAL A 103 15.39 -0.14 -6.57
CA VAL A 103 15.59 -0.92 -5.35
C VAL A 103 16.71 -0.30 -4.51
N GLN A 104 16.40 -0.01 -3.24
CA GLN A 104 17.38 0.45 -2.27
C GLN A 104 18.12 -0.71 -1.61
N ASP A 105 17.37 -1.71 -1.15
CA ASP A 105 17.90 -2.86 -0.40
C ASP A 105 16.98 -4.08 -0.52
N ILE A 106 17.55 -5.27 -0.39
CA ILE A 106 16.82 -6.55 -0.44
C ILE A 106 17.20 -7.37 0.78
N PHE A 107 16.26 -7.52 1.70
CA PHE A 107 16.43 -8.27 2.95
C PHE A 107 15.63 -9.57 2.91
N TYR A 108 16.33 -10.69 2.96
CA TYR A 108 15.71 -12.02 2.85
C TYR A 108 16.48 -13.14 3.55
N LYS A 109 17.75 -12.90 3.87
CA LYS A 109 18.64 -13.85 4.54
C LYS A 109 19.52 -13.12 5.54
N ILE A 110 19.65 -13.68 6.74
CA ILE A 110 20.56 -13.25 7.79
C ILE A 110 21.78 -14.16 7.75
N ASP A 111 22.97 -13.57 7.79
CA ASP A 111 24.20 -14.34 7.94
C ASP A 111 24.34 -14.83 9.39
N LEU A 112 24.08 -16.12 9.60
CA LEU A 112 24.18 -16.77 10.91
C LEU A 112 25.63 -17.04 11.33
N SER A 113 26.62 -16.94 10.44
CA SER A 113 28.01 -17.26 10.76
C SER A 113 28.56 -16.40 11.90
N LEU A 114 28.26 -15.10 11.86
CA LEU A 114 28.63 -14.14 12.90
C LEU A 114 27.98 -14.49 14.25
N PHE A 115 26.70 -14.85 14.24
CA PHE A 115 25.99 -15.23 15.45
C PHE A 115 26.53 -16.54 16.03
N LYS A 116 26.84 -17.53 15.19
CA LYS A 116 27.46 -18.79 15.65
C LYS A 116 28.81 -18.55 16.31
N GLN A 117 29.66 -17.71 15.71
CA GLN A 117 30.99 -17.41 16.23
C GLN A 117 30.92 -16.67 17.58
N HIS A 118 29.89 -15.85 17.78
CA HIS A 118 29.72 -15.00 18.96
C HIS A 118 28.57 -15.45 19.88
N ALA A 119 28.04 -16.66 19.71
CA ALA A 119 26.81 -17.13 20.37
C ALA A 119 26.84 -16.93 21.90
N PHE A 120 27.93 -17.32 22.54
CA PHE A 120 28.11 -17.17 23.99
C PHE A 120 28.15 -15.71 24.47
N GLN A 121 28.47 -14.75 23.60
CA GLN A 121 28.48 -13.32 23.94
C GLN A 121 27.07 -12.71 23.98
N PHE A 122 26.08 -13.40 23.39
CA PHE A 122 24.67 -13.01 23.45
C PHE A 122 23.95 -13.57 24.69
N LEU A 123 24.60 -14.44 25.47
CA LEU A 123 24.05 -14.97 26.71
C LEU A 123 24.12 -13.92 27.83
N SER A 124 23.09 -13.87 28.67
CA SER A 124 23.18 -13.14 29.94
C SER A 124 24.20 -13.79 30.87
N GLU A 125 24.75 -13.02 31.80
CA GLU A 125 25.74 -13.54 32.76
C GLU A 125 25.22 -14.76 33.54
N THR A 126 23.93 -14.76 33.90
CA THR A 126 23.28 -15.89 34.57
C THR A 126 23.24 -17.12 33.67
N GLN A 127 22.80 -16.97 32.41
CA GLN A 127 22.76 -18.07 31.44
C GLN A 127 24.16 -18.63 31.14
N ALA A 128 25.15 -17.75 31.01
CA ALA A 128 26.53 -18.15 30.79
C ALA A 128 27.10 -18.94 31.98
N LYS A 129 26.81 -18.51 33.23
CA LYS A 129 27.21 -19.23 34.45
C LYS A 129 26.51 -20.59 34.58
N GLU A 130 25.21 -20.65 34.28
CA GLU A 130 24.45 -21.90 34.28
C GLU A 130 24.99 -22.88 33.23
N LEU A 131 25.24 -22.39 32.01
CA LEU A 131 25.81 -23.19 30.93
C LEU A 131 27.22 -23.69 31.29
N LEU A 132 28.04 -22.85 31.91
CA LEU A 132 29.37 -23.23 32.39
C LEU A 132 29.29 -24.29 33.50
N LEU A 133 28.38 -24.15 34.47
CA LEU A 133 28.14 -25.15 35.51
C LEU A 133 27.68 -26.49 34.91
N GLN A 134 26.81 -26.47 33.90
CA GLN A 134 26.37 -27.67 33.18
C GLN A 134 27.49 -28.30 32.35
N ALA A 135 28.39 -27.50 31.77
CA ALA A 135 29.53 -28.00 31.01
C ALA A 135 30.65 -28.58 31.90
N GLN A 136 30.78 -28.07 33.13
CA GLN A 136 31.78 -28.52 34.11
C GLN A 136 31.31 -29.72 34.97
N ALA A 137 30.02 -30.06 34.94
CA ALA A 137 29.47 -31.22 35.63
C ALA A 137 30.18 -32.52 35.15
N PRO A 138 30.83 -33.29 36.05
CA PRO A 138 31.61 -34.47 35.67
C PRO A 138 30.77 -35.61 35.09
N ASP A 139 29.56 -35.80 35.65
CA ASP A 139 28.74 -36.99 35.41
C ASP A 139 27.41 -36.68 34.70
N GLY A 140 27.12 -35.42 34.32
CA GLY A 140 25.83 -35.02 33.77
C GLY A 140 25.84 -33.73 32.94
N GLY A 141 24.65 -33.22 32.58
CA GLY A 141 24.49 -31.96 31.83
C GLY A 141 24.82 -32.06 30.33
N ILE A 142 25.02 -30.92 29.66
CA ILE A 142 25.26 -30.84 28.21
C ILE A 142 26.50 -31.65 27.77
N ARG A 143 27.49 -31.81 28.65
CA ARG A 143 28.69 -32.62 28.38
C ARG A 143 28.36 -34.10 28.17
N ALA A 144 27.45 -34.67 28.97
CA ALA A 144 27.00 -36.05 28.84
C ALA A 144 26.23 -36.27 27.52
N LEU A 145 25.47 -35.27 27.05
CA LEU A 145 24.82 -35.29 25.73
C LEU A 145 25.84 -35.36 24.58
N PHE A 146 26.93 -34.58 24.64
CA PHE A 146 27.96 -34.61 23.59
C PHE A 146 28.85 -35.86 23.63
N GLN A 147 28.92 -36.54 24.78
CA GLN A 147 29.63 -37.83 24.94
C GLN A 147 28.76 -39.04 24.60
N ALA A 148 27.44 -38.86 24.49
CA ALA A 148 26.49 -39.90 24.08
C ALA A 148 26.62 -40.20 22.57
N HIS A 149 27.61 -41.00 22.20
CA HIS A 149 27.85 -41.40 20.80
C HIS A 149 26.92 -42.52 20.30
N ASN A 150 25.99 -43.00 21.12
CA ASN A 150 25.04 -44.05 20.76
C ASN A 150 23.70 -43.86 21.48
N PHE A 151 22.66 -44.55 20.98
CA PHE A 151 21.30 -44.47 21.51
C PHE A 151 21.22 -44.80 23.00
N SER A 152 21.99 -45.80 23.47
CA SER A 152 22.03 -46.17 24.88
C SER A 152 22.60 -45.06 25.78
N GLY A 153 23.67 -44.39 25.35
CA GLY A 153 24.25 -43.24 26.04
C GLY A 153 23.31 -42.04 26.05
N PHE A 154 22.56 -41.84 24.96
CA PHE A 154 21.54 -40.81 24.90
C PHE A 154 20.38 -41.09 25.86
N LEU A 155 19.89 -42.34 25.94
CA LEU A 155 18.89 -42.75 26.92
C LEU A 155 19.37 -42.60 28.37
N ALA A 156 20.66 -42.85 28.63
CA ALA A 156 21.25 -42.62 29.95
C ALA A 156 21.23 -41.13 30.32
N PHE A 157 21.62 -40.25 29.38
CA PHE A 157 21.52 -38.80 29.53
C PHE A 157 20.06 -38.32 29.76
N LEU A 158 19.09 -38.88 29.02
CA LEU A 158 17.67 -38.61 29.23
C LEU A 158 17.23 -38.94 30.64
N ASN A 159 17.56 -40.15 31.10
CA ASN A 159 17.15 -40.65 32.41
C ASN A 159 17.72 -39.77 33.53
N GLU A 160 19.00 -39.43 33.44
CA GLU A 160 19.67 -38.57 34.43
C GLU A 160 19.12 -37.14 34.43
N SER A 161 18.87 -36.56 33.25
CA SER A 161 18.29 -35.22 33.11
C SER A 161 16.88 -35.14 33.71
N LEU A 162 16.08 -36.20 33.52
CA LEU A 162 14.75 -36.33 34.11
C LEU A 162 14.84 -36.48 35.65
N GLU A 163 15.75 -37.31 36.14
CA GLU A 163 15.95 -37.54 37.57
C GLU A 163 16.44 -36.27 38.30
N ALA A 164 17.34 -35.51 37.67
CA ALA A 164 17.87 -34.25 38.21
C ALA A 164 16.79 -33.15 38.29
N GLY A 165 15.91 -33.03 37.29
CA GLY A 165 14.80 -32.09 37.35
C GLY A 165 13.68 -32.53 38.31
N MET A 166 13.46 -33.83 38.49
CA MET A 166 12.53 -34.34 39.51
C MET A 166 13.03 -34.12 40.95
N LYS A 167 14.34 -34.27 41.21
CA LYS A 167 14.95 -34.05 42.54
C LYS A 167 14.92 -32.59 43.01
N LYS A 168 14.80 -31.62 42.09
CA LYS A 168 14.73 -30.19 42.41
C LYS A 168 13.37 -29.70 42.91
N GLY A 169 12.35 -30.56 42.96
CA GLY A 169 11.05 -30.26 43.59
C GLY A 169 10.35 -29.04 43.00
N ALA A 170 9.64 -29.21 41.88
CA ALA A 170 8.77 -28.15 41.37
C ALA A 170 7.52 -27.98 42.27
N PRO A 171 7.25 -26.80 42.87
CA PRO A 171 5.93 -26.51 43.41
C PRO A 171 4.91 -26.29 42.28
N PRO A 172 3.59 -26.49 42.51
CA PRO A 172 2.59 -26.27 41.48
C PRO A 172 2.43 -24.76 41.21
N GLY A 173 2.84 -24.32 40.02
CA GLY A 173 2.75 -22.95 39.52
C GLY A 173 3.18 -22.85 38.04
N ALA A 174 2.98 -21.70 37.40
CA ALA A 174 3.27 -21.48 35.97
C ALA A 174 4.73 -21.81 35.56
N ASP A 175 5.68 -21.69 36.49
CA ASP A 175 7.09 -22.06 36.31
C ASP A 175 7.30 -23.58 36.15
N ALA A 176 6.41 -24.41 36.70
CA ALA A 176 6.47 -25.86 36.56
C ALA A 176 6.24 -26.30 35.11
N ALA A 177 5.45 -25.57 34.32
CA ALA A 177 5.29 -25.87 32.89
C ALA A 177 6.55 -25.57 32.10
N GLN A 178 7.34 -24.57 32.51
CA GLN A 178 8.59 -24.19 31.86
C GLN A 178 9.71 -25.17 32.21
N GLU A 179 9.80 -25.60 33.48
CA GLU A 179 10.69 -26.68 33.92
C GLU A 179 10.30 -28.03 33.32
N PHE A 180 9.01 -28.35 33.23
CA PHE A 180 8.51 -29.55 32.56
C PHE A 180 8.79 -29.53 31.04
N ARG A 181 8.77 -28.36 30.40
CA ARG A 181 9.19 -28.22 28.99
C ARG A 181 10.69 -28.40 28.81
N LYS A 182 11.52 -27.91 29.75
CA LYS A 182 12.97 -28.21 29.77
C LYS A 182 13.23 -29.71 29.94
N LEU A 183 12.42 -30.40 30.74
CA LEU A 183 12.45 -31.86 30.90
C LEU A 183 12.03 -32.61 29.63
N LEU A 184 11.19 -32.02 28.78
CA LEU A 184 10.78 -32.59 27.49
C LEU A 184 11.72 -32.23 26.32
N GLN A 185 12.60 -31.23 26.46
CA GLN A 185 13.56 -30.80 25.44
C GLN A 185 14.39 -31.98 24.88
N PRO A 186 14.86 -32.92 25.71
CA PRO A 186 15.58 -34.09 25.23
C PRO A 186 14.69 -35.11 24.48
N VAL A 187 13.39 -35.18 24.78
CA VAL A 187 12.42 -36.01 24.03
C VAL A 187 12.19 -35.45 22.63
N PHE A 188 12.21 -34.13 22.46
CA PHE A 188 12.14 -33.50 21.15
C PHE A 188 13.41 -33.74 20.31
N LEU A 189 14.59 -33.79 20.93
CA LEU A 189 15.83 -34.19 20.25
C LEU A 189 15.79 -35.65 19.76
N LEU A 190 15.15 -36.54 20.54
CA LEU A 190 14.95 -37.93 20.14
C LEU A 190 14.04 -38.06 18.91
N ARG A 191 12.96 -37.29 18.87
CA ARG A 191 12.05 -37.26 17.72
C ARG A 191 12.79 -36.86 16.43
N ASP A 192 13.61 -35.83 16.48
CA ASP A 192 14.31 -35.34 15.28
C ASP A 192 15.38 -36.33 14.78
N PHE A 193 16.04 -37.05 15.70
CA PHE A 193 16.89 -38.18 15.34
C PHE A 193 16.11 -39.28 14.61
N LEU A 194 14.92 -39.61 15.10
CA LEU A 194 14.04 -40.63 14.51
C LEU A 194 13.43 -40.19 13.17
N ASP A 195 13.22 -38.89 12.98
CA ASP A 195 12.75 -38.28 11.72
C ASP A 195 13.89 -38.09 10.69
N GLY A 196 15.11 -38.54 11.00
CA GLY A 196 16.25 -38.57 10.06
C GLY A 196 16.95 -37.23 9.87
N GLN A 197 16.77 -36.27 10.78
CA GLN A 197 17.51 -35.00 10.74
C GLN A 197 18.90 -35.17 11.39
N GLU A 198 19.94 -34.60 10.78
CA GLU A 198 21.27 -34.57 11.40
C GLU A 198 21.23 -33.69 12.66
N LEU A 199 21.54 -34.28 13.81
CA LEU A 199 21.80 -33.56 15.05
C LEU A 199 23.14 -32.82 14.94
N SER A 200 23.15 -31.71 14.21
CA SER A 200 24.29 -30.81 14.17
C SER A 200 24.39 -30.01 15.46
N SER A 201 25.60 -29.58 15.81
CA SER A 201 25.86 -28.67 16.93
C SER A 201 25.01 -27.40 16.84
N GLU A 202 24.67 -27.02 15.61
CA GLU A 202 23.85 -25.87 15.25
C GLU A 202 22.35 -26.07 15.56
N ALA A 203 21.79 -27.26 15.34
CA ALA A 203 20.42 -27.58 15.72
C ALA A 203 20.22 -27.55 17.26
N ILE A 204 21.28 -27.92 17.99
CA ILE A 204 21.32 -27.95 19.45
C ILE A 204 21.46 -26.52 20.03
N THR A 205 22.39 -25.70 19.52
CA THR A 205 22.57 -24.30 19.96
C THR A 205 21.38 -23.42 19.60
N THR A 206 20.76 -23.66 18.42
CA THR A 206 19.60 -22.89 17.97
C THR A 206 18.36 -23.08 18.86
N ARG A 207 18.31 -24.16 19.65
CA ARG A 207 17.19 -24.43 20.58
C ARG A 207 17.54 -24.24 22.06
N LEU A 208 18.82 -24.20 22.41
CA LEU A 208 19.30 -23.88 23.75
C LEU A 208 19.30 -22.37 24.01
N GLU A 209 19.43 -21.55 22.96
CA GLU A 209 19.39 -20.10 23.06
C GLU A 209 18.00 -19.58 22.67
N THR A 210 17.33 -18.90 23.61
CA THR A 210 16.09 -18.10 23.48
C THR A 210 14.75 -18.86 23.33
N GLY A 211 13.73 -18.31 24.00
CA GLY A 211 12.42 -18.94 24.20
C GLY A 211 11.59 -19.14 22.92
N PRO A 212 10.42 -19.81 23.03
CA PRO A 212 9.63 -20.29 21.88
C PRO A 212 9.14 -19.20 20.91
N GLU A 213 9.16 -17.92 21.31
CA GLU A 213 8.42 -16.86 20.62
C GLU A 213 9.27 -16.00 19.68
N GLU A 214 10.61 -15.95 19.81
CA GLU A 214 11.42 -14.97 19.05
C GLU A 214 12.14 -15.53 17.81
N ARG A 215 12.24 -16.86 17.63
CA ARG A 215 12.89 -17.49 16.45
C ARG A 215 11.92 -18.08 15.43
N ALA A 216 10.61 -17.83 15.57
CA ALA A 216 9.59 -18.45 14.72
C ALA A 216 9.70 -18.09 13.23
N SER A 217 10.38 -16.98 12.89
CA SER A 217 10.35 -16.41 11.54
C SER A 217 11.67 -16.52 10.75
N ILE A 218 12.66 -17.29 11.22
CA ILE A 218 13.93 -17.56 10.50
C ILE A 218 14.16 -19.08 10.39
N ASP A 219 14.64 -19.55 9.23
CA ASP A 219 14.99 -20.96 9.01
C ASP A 219 16.43 -21.30 9.44
N ASP A 220 16.81 -22.57 9.29
CA ASP A 220 18.12 -23.10 9.65
C ASP A 220 19.29 -22.49 8.87
N GLU A 221 19.05 -21.96 7.67
CA GLU A 221 20.06 -21.30 6.85
C GLU A 221 20.00 -19.76 6.92
N GLY A 222 19.15 -19.21 7.80
CA GLY A 222 19.01 -17.78 8.04
C GLY A 222 17.99 -17.07 7.14
N TYR A 223 17.20 -17.80 6.34
CA TYR A 223 16.16 -17.21 5.48
C TYR A 223 14.91 -16.86 6.30
N LEU A 224 14.27 -15.75 5.95
CA LEU A 224 13.03 -15.34 6.60
C LEU A 224 11.87 -16.22 6.15
N ARG A 225 11.08 -16.72 7.10
CA ARG A 225 9.93 -17.60 6.87
C ARG A 225 8.73 -17.21 7.71
N THR A 226 7.57 -17.72 7.32
CA THR A 226 6.36 -17.67 8.12
C THR A 226 6.38 -18.71 9.23
N ASP A 227 5.66 -18.44 10.31
CA ASP A 227 5.61 -19.32 11.49
C ASP A 227 5.04 -20.71 11.16
N ASP A 228 4.15 -20.79 10.17
CA ASP A 228 3.59 -22.05 9.64
C ASP A 228 4.60 -22.86 8.79
N ARG A 229 5.78 -22.30 8.52
CA ARG A 229 6.90 -22.88 7.74
C ARG A 229 6.59 -23.19 6.28
N LYS A 230 5.44 -22.75 5.77
CA LYS A 230 5.02 -23.00 4.38
C LYS A 230 5.60 -21.99 3.41
N MET A 231 5.94 -20.80 3.88
CA MET A 231 6.37 -19.70 3.04
C MET A 231 7.70 -19.11 3.50
N HIS A 232 8.50 -18.65 2.55
CA HIS A 232 9.61 -17.74 2.82
C HIS A 232 9.27 -16.32 2.36
N VAL A 233 9.87 -15.33 3.00
CA VAL A 233 9.56 -13.91 2.80
C VAL A 233 10.81 -13.14 2.42
N MET A 234 10.69 -12.25 1.44
CA MET A 234 11.73 -11.33 1.02
C MET A 234 11.18 -9.91 1.02
N PHE A 235 11.92 -8.98 1.62
CA PHE A 235 11.60 -7.58 1.67
C PHE A 235 12.46 -6.84 0.65
N VAL A 236 11.83 -6.18 -0.31
CA VAL A 236 12.47 -5.32 -1.31
C VAL A 236 12.10 -3.89 -0.99
N ARG A 237 13.05 -3.12 -0.49
CA ARG A 237 12.84 -1.72 -0.15
C ARG A 237 12.96 -0.86 -1.41
N PRO A 238 11.94 -0.07 -1.79
CA PRO A 238 12.02 0.81 -2.94
C PRO A 238 13.03 1.94 -2.69
N ALA A 239 13.65 2.42 -3.76
CA ALA A 239 14.51 3.61 -3.74
C ALA A 239 13.73 4.90 -3.53
N ASP A 240 12.44 4.90 -3.89
CA ASP A 240 11.58 6.05 -3.66
C ASP A 240 11.19 6.19 -2.17
N ARG A 241 11.34 7.41 -1.68
CA ARG A 241 11.09 7.77 -0.27
C ARG A 241 9.74 8.44 -0.07
N LYS A 242 9.10 8.87 -1.16
CA LYS A 242 7.84 9.61 -1.13
C LYS A 242 6.61 8.71 -1.24
N GLN A 243 6.80 7.41 -1.48
CA GLN A 243 5.74 6.47 -1.81
C GLN A 243 4.94 6.96 -3.03
N ASP A 244 5.66 7.47 -4.03
CA ASP A 244 5.09 7.85 -5.31
C ASP A 244 4.65 6.58 -6.05
N TYR A 245 3.33 6.45 -6.11
CA TYR A 245 2.64 5.41 -6.87
C TYR A 245 3.24 5.16 -8.27
N LYS A 246 3.69 6.18 -9.01
CA LYS A 246 4.23 5.98 -10.36
C LYS A 246 5.55 5.21 -10.35
N VAL A 247 6.36 5.39 -9.31
CA VAL A 247 7.60 4.64 -9.12
C VAL A 247 7.28 3.23 -8.64
N ASP A 248 6.40 3.12 -7.64
CA ASP A 248 5.95 1.82 -7.11
C ASP A 248 5.31 0.95 -8.18
N GLN A 249 4.51 1.54 -9.09
CA GLN A 249 3.90 0.83 -10.21
C GLN A 249 4.96 0.27 -11.18
N LYS A 250 6.02 1.03 -11.45
CA LYS A 250 7.12 0.57 -12.33
C LYS A 250 7.92 -0.54 -11.66
N LEU A 251 8.26 -0.39 -10.38
CA LEU A 251 8.91 -1.42 -9.58
C LEU A 251 8.06 -2.71 -9.57
N LEU A 252 6.78 -2.60 -9.23
CA LEU A 252 5.86 -3.74 -9.18
C LEU A 252 5.74 -4.44 -10.53
N LYS A 253 5.61 -3.66 -11.61
CA LYS A 253 5.54 -4.21 -12.97
C LYS A 253 6.82 -4.97 -13.32
N TRP A 254 7.97 -4.37 -13.07
CA TRP A 254 9.27 -5.00 -13.33
C TRP A 254 9.46 -6.29 -12.51
N VAL A 255 9.15 -6.27 -11.22
CA VAL A 255 9.21 -7.46 -10.35
C VAL A 255 8.27 -8.56 -10.86
N ARG A 256 7.04 -8.22 -11.25
CA ARG A 256 6.07 -9.16 -11.84
C ARG A 256 6.54 -9.72 -13.20
N GLU A 257 7.34 -8.99 -13.96
CA GLU A 257 7.95 -9.45 -15.22
C GLU A 257 9.12 -10.43 -14.97
N GLU A 258 9.85 -10.29 -13.87
CA GLU A 258 10.96 -11.19 -13.51
C GLU A 258 10.51 -12.51 -12.87
N ILE A 259 9.35 -12.52 -12.19
CA ILE A 259 8.82 -13.69 -11.48
C ILE A 259 8.67 -14.93 -12.39
N PRO A 260 8.04 -14.86 -13.58
CA PRO A 260 7.85 -16.02 -14.46
C PRO A 260 9.15 -16.72 -14.85
N ALA A 261 10.24 -15.97 -15.00
CA ALA A 261 11.55 -16.55 -15.32
C ALA A 261 12.12 -17.41 -14.17
N VAL A 262 11.79 -17.06 -12.92
CA VAL A 262 12.19 -17.83 -11.73
C VAL A 262 11.26 -19.01 -11.49
N GLU A 263 9.94 -18.80 -11.60
CA GLU A 263 8.95 -19.89 -11.48
C GLU A 263 9.17 -20.98 -12.54
N GLY A 264 9.56 -20.61 -13.76
CA GLY A 264 9.91 -21.59 -14.81
C GLY A 264 11.12 -22.47 -14.47
N ARG A 265 12.05 -21.98 -13.64
CA ARG A 265 13.20 -22.75 -13.16
C ARG A 265 12.87 -23.59 -11.91
N PHE A 266 11.88 -23.15 -11.12
CA PHE A 266 11.46 -23.78 -9.87
C PHE A 266 9.93 -24.00 -9.88
N PRO A 267 9.41 -24.99 -10.63
CA PRO A 267 7.97 -25.16 -10.85
C PRO A 267 7.18 -25.55 -9.58
N GLY A 268 7.87 -26.01 -8.53
CA GLY A 268 7.27 -26.29 -7.22
C GLY A 268 7.13 -25.06 -6.32
N VAL A 269 7.54 -23.87 -6.78
CA VAL A 269 7.51 -22.61 -6.03
C VAL A 269 6.61 -21.61 -6.73
N LYS A 270 5.63 -21.07 -5.99
CA LYS A 270 4.81 -19.95 -6.41
C LYS A 270 5.29 -18.68 -5.72
N ILE A 271 5.37 -17.58 -6.47
CA ILE A 271 5.86 -16.30 -5.96
C ILE A 271 4.71 -15.29 -5.94
N GLY A 272 4.30 -14.91 -4.74
CA GLY A 272 3.34 -13.84 -4.49
C GLY A 272 4.02 -12.50 -4.24
N VAL A 273 3.33 -11.40 -4.57
CA VAL A 273 3.79 -10.03 -4.29
C VAL A 273 2.76 -9.30 -3.44
N THR A 274 3.20 -8.65 -2.37
CA THR A 274 2.39 -7.87 -1.44
C THR A 274 3.22 -6.73 -0.82
N GLY A 275 2.75 -6.13 0.27
CA GLY A 275 3.38 -4.99 0.93
C GLY A 275 2.84 -3.65 0.45
N GLY A 276 3.23 -2.58 1.14
CA GLY A 276 2.71 -1.22 0.92
C GLY A 276 2.76 -0.77 -0.54
N PRO A 277 3.92 -0.81 -1.22
CA PRO A 277 4.04 -0.43 -2.62
C PRO A 277 3.11 -1.21 -3.56
N ALA A 278 2.96 -2.53 -3.35
CA ALA A 278 2.06 -3.36 -4.16
C ALA A 278 0.58 -3.00 -3.95
N LEU A 279 0.16 -2.92 -2.68
CA LEU A 279 -1.21 -2.62 -2.29
C LEU A 279 -1.63 -1.23 -2.76
N ASN A 280 -0.79 -0.22 -2.52
CA ASN A 280 -1.04 1.15 -2.94
C ASN A 280 -1.11 1.26 -4.47
N SER A 281 -0.25 0.52 -5.18
CA SER A 281 -0.27 0.49 -6.65
C SER A 281 -1.53 -0.13 -7.21
N ASP A 282 -1.90 -1.32 -6.73
CA ASP A 282 -3.10 -2.00 -7.19
C ASP A 282 -4.37 -1.19 -6.82
N GLN A 283 -4.42 -0.59 -5.62
CA GLN A 283 -5.54 0.27 -5.21
C GLN A 283 -5.70 1.51 -6.09
N PHE A 284 -4.61 2.19 -6.41
CA PHE A 284 -4.66 3.38 -7.27
C PHE A 284 -5.09 3.02 -8.70
N GLN A 285 -4.59 1.91 -9.27
CA GLN A 285 -5.01 1.45 -10.60
C GLN A 285 -6.50 1.12 -10.67
N ILE A 286 -7.00 0.38 -9.68
CA ILE A 286 -8.42 0.03 -9.59
C ILE A 286 -9.26 1.30 -9.44
N SER A 287 -8.88 2.18 -8.50
CA SER A 287 -9.58 3.44 -8.27
C SER A 287 -9.63 4.31 -9.53
N GLN A 288 -8.50 4.48 -10.24
CA GLN A 288 -8.46 5.26 -11.47
C GLN A 288 -9.38 4.67 -12.55
N LYS A 289 -9.38 3.34 -12.72
CA LYS A 289 -10.25 2.66 -13.68
C LYS A 289 -11.72 2.87 -13.32
N ASP A 290 -12.09 2.66 -12.06
CA ASP A 290 -13.47 2.78 -11.59
C ASP A 290 -13.97 4.22 -11.70
N MET A 291 -13.14 5.20 -11.36
CA MET A 291 -13.48 6.63 -11.51
C MET A 291 -13.63 7.04 -12.97
N THR A 292 -12.82 6.46 -13.86
CA THR A 292 -12.95 6.70 -15.31
C THR A 292 -14.26 6.12 -15.83
N LEU A 293 -14.58 4.88 -15.47
CA LEU A 293 -15.83 4.23 -15.85
C LEU A 293 -17.04 4.97 -15.28
N ALA A 294 -17.00 5.37 -14.01
CA ALA A 294 -18.04 6.17 -13.37
C ALA A 294 -18.21 7.52 -14.06
N SER A 295 -17.12 8.18 -14.45
CA SER A 295 -17.16 9.45 -15.20
C SER A 295 -17.83 9.28 -16.56
N ILE A 296 -17.45 8.25 -17.31
CA ILE A 296 -18.03 7.94 -18.63
C ILE A 296 -19.52 7.64 -18.46
N PHE A 297 -19.88 6.82 -17.47
CA PHE A 297 -21.26 6.46 -17.18
C PHE A 297 -22.09 7.68 -16.77
N ALA A 298 -21.59 8.52 -15.85
CA ALA A 298 -22.26 9.74 -15.43
C ALA A 298 -22.45 10.71 -16.60
N TYR A 299 -21.40 10.93 -17.40
CA TYR A 299 -21.45 11.81 -18.56
C TYR A 299 -22.47 11.31 -19.60
N THR A 300 -22.44 10.02 -19.92
CA THR A 300 -23.34 9.39 -20.91
C THR A 300 -24.79 9.37 -20.42
N SER A 301 -25.00 9.04 -19.14
CA SER A 301 -26.34 9.04 -18.53
C SER A 301 -26.93 10.43 -18.50
N THR A 302 -26.14 11.44 -18.15
CA THR A 302 -26.57 12.83 -18.19
C THR A 302 -26.92 13.27 -19.61
N ALA A 303 -26.07 12.95 -20.60
CA ALA A 303 -26.35 13.22 -22.01
C ALA A 303 -27.68 12.56 -22.46
N LEU A 304 -27.92 11.32 -22.08
CA LEU A 304 -29.13 10.57 -22.42
C LEU A 304 -30.38 11.20 -21.78
N ILE A 305 -30.33 11.52 -20.48
CA ILE A 305 -31.43 12.18 -19.77
C ILE A 305 -31.74 13.52 -20.42
N PHE A 306 -30.72 14.30 -20.81
CA PHE A 306 -30.92 15.55 -21.54
C PHE A 306 -31.63 15.36 -22.88
N ILE A 307 -31.20 14.38 -23.68
CA ILE A 307 -31.82 14.07 -24.97
C ILE A 307 -33.29 13.67 -24.79
N LEU A 308 -33.58 12.85 -23.77
CA LEU A 308 -34.94 12.41 -23.46
C LEU A 308 -35.82 13.57 -22.94
N ALA A 309 -35.28 14.42 -22.06
CA ALA A 309 -36.01 15.53 -21.45
C ALA A 309 -36.39 16.61 -22.48
N PHE A 310 -35.47 16.98 -23.37
CA PHE A 310 -35.69 18.05 -24.35
C PHE A 310 -36.10 17.54 -25.75
N ARG A 311 -36.15 16.21 -25.94
CA ARG A 311 -36.51 15.54 -27.22
C ARG A 311 -35.78 16.10 -28.44
N SER A 312 -34.54 16.57 -28.25
CA SER A 312 -33.72 17.26 -29.25
C SER A 312 -32.25 16.99 -28.99
N PHE A 313 -31.42 16.87 -30.04
CA PHE A 313 -29.98 16.67 -29.90
C PHE A 313 -29.18 17.99 -29.77
N ALA A 314 -29.70 19.09 -30.32
CA ALA A 314 -28.97 20.37 -30.34
C ALA A 314 -28.90 21.03 -28.96
N ARG A 315 -29.97 20.94 -28.16
CA ARG A 315 -30.06 21.57 -26.83
C ARG A 315 -29.16 20.87 -25.79
N PRO A 316 -29.17 19.52 -25.69
CA PRO A 316 -28.21 18.77 -24.86
C PRO A 316 -26.76 19.07 -25.21
N PHE A 317 -26.44 19.18 -26.50
CA PHE A 317 -25.08 19.47 -26.95
C PHE A 317 -24.56 20.80 -26.39
N LEU A 318 -25.39 21.85 -26.37
CA LEU A 318 -25.03 23.13 -25.74
C LEU A 318 -24.84 23.01 -24.22
N GLY A 319 -25.64 22.18 -23.55
CA GLY A 319 -25.47 21.87 -22.13
C GLY A 319 -24.15 21.17 -21.84
N LEU A 320 -23.82 20.14 -22.62
CA LEU A 320 -22.55 19.41 -22.52
C LEU A 320 -21.34 20.28 -22.90
N LEU A 321 -21.48 21.18 -23.86
CA LEU A 321 -20.44 22.16 -24.19
C LEU A 321 -20.18 23.05 -22.98
N THR A 322 -21.23 23.58 -22.35
CA THR A 322 -21.13 24.43 -21.16
C THR A 322 -20.49 23.69 -19.98
N LEU A 323 -20.79 22.40 -19.81
CA LEU A 323 -20.14 21.55 -18.82
C LEU A 323 -18.62 21.45 -19.05
N ASN A 324 -18.20 21.20 -20.29
CA ASN A 324 -16.77 21.10 -20.63
C ASN A 324 -16.03 22.43 -20.38
N LEU A 325 -16.64 23.57 -20.74
CA LEU A 325 -16.08 24.89 -20.43
C LEU A 325 -15.92 25.07 -18.91
N THR A 326 -16.92 24.65 -18.14
CA THR A 326 -16.93 24.78 -16.68
C THR A 326 -15.84 23.90 -16.05
N LEU A 327 -15.71 22.64 -16.47
CA LEU A 327 -14.62 21.75 -16.03
C LEU A 327 -13.25 22.34 -16.35
N THR A 328 -13.09 22.93 -17.53
CA THR A 328 -11.83 23.59 -17.92
C THR A 328 -11.52 24.76 -16.98
N TRP A 329 -12.51 25.55 -16.61
CA TRP A 329 -12.33 26.66 -15.67
C TRP A 329 -12.02 26.18 -14.26
N VAL A 330 -12.67 25.08 -13.82
CA VAL A 330 -12.36 24.45 -12.54
C VAL A 330 -10.91 23.99 -12.53
N PHE A 331 -10.44 23.28 -13.56
CA PHE A 331 -9.03 22.88 -13.63
C PHE A 331 -8.08 24.09 -13.66
N GLY A 332 -8.40 25.13 -14.43
CA GLY A 332 -7.60 26.35 -14.49
C GLY A 332 -7.48 27.02 -13.13
N PHE A 333 -8.60 27.16 -12.43
CA PHE A 333 -8.64 27.71 -11.07
C PHE A 333 -7.91 26.82 -10.07
N THR A 334 -8.13 25.49 -10.09
CA THR A 334 -7.41 24.54 -9.24
C THR A 334 -5.90 24.62 -9.46
N THR A 335 -5.47 24.83 -10.70
CA THR A 335 -4.05 25.00 -11.03
C THR A 335 -3.47 26.27 -10.41
N LEU A 336 -4.22 27.37 -10.39
CA LEU A 336 -3.76 28.63 -9.79
C LEU A 336 -3.83 28.63 -8.27
N ALA A 337 -4.87 28.00 -7.69
CA ALA A 337 -5.13 28.02 -6.26
C ALA A 337 -4.34 26.95 -5.49
N ILE A 338 -4.22 25.74 -6.07
CA ILE A 338 -3.63 24.56 -5.41
C ILE A 338 -2.38 24.09 -6.17
N GLY A 339 -2.40 24.13 -7.51
CA GLY A 339 -1.26 23.74 -8.34
C GLY A 339 -1.09 22.23 -8.55
N HIS A 340 -1.85 21.40 -7.83
CA HIS A 340 -1.80 19.96 -7.98
C HIS A 340 -3.16 19.27 -7.80
N LEU A 341 -3.26 18.03 -8.32
CA LEU A 341 -4.36 17.10 -8.08
C LEU A 341 -3.85 15.84 -7.40
N ASN A 342 -4.61 15.31 -6.44
CA ASN A 342 -4.37 14.00 -5.84
C ASN A 342 -5.50 13.01 -6.15
N LEU A 343 -5.37 11.75 -5.70
CA LEU A 343 -6.36 10.70 -5.92
C LEU A 343 -7.76 11.09 -5.40
N PHE A 344 -7.84 11.80 -4.27
CA PHE A 344 -9.12 12.28 -3.73
C PHE A 344 -9.71 13.43 -4.56
N SER A 345 -8.86 14.33 -5.06
CA SER A 345 -9.29 15.40 -5.97
C SER A 345 -9.94 14.85 -7.25
N LEU A 346 -9.43 13.73 -7.77
CA LEU A 346 -10.03 13.05 -8.92
C LEU A 346 -11.48 12.58 -8.64
N ALA A 347 -11.82 12.25 -7.39
CA ALA A 347 -13.17 11.78 -7.05
C ALA A 347 -14.20 12.90 -7.16
N PHE A 348 -13.80 14.11 -6.78
CA PHE A 348 -14.65 15.30 -6.90
C PHE A 348 -14.98 15.64 -8.35
N ILE A 349 -14.14 15.27 -9.33
CA ILE A 349 -14.43 15.51 -10.76
C ILE A 349 -15.71 14.78 -11.17
N VAL A 350 -15.90 13.54 -10.72
CA VAL A 350 -17.13 12.76 -10.99
C VAL A 350 -18.36 13.48 -10.43
N ILE A 351 -18.26 13.99 -9.21
CA ILE A 351 -19.33 14.74 -8.54
C ILE A 351 -19.61 16.05 -9.28
N LEU A 352 -18.57 16.77 -9.71
CA LEU A 352 -18.69 18.03 -10.47
C LEU A 352 -19.38 17.81 -11.82
N VAL A 353 -19.14 16.69 -12.49
CA VAL A 353 -19.86 16.32 -13.73
C VAL A 353 -21.35 16.16 -13.45
N GLY A 354 -21.70 15.45 -12.37
CA GLY A 354 -23.10 15.26 -11.96
C GLY A 354 -23.79 16.57 -11.57
N GLN A 355 -23.18 17.37 -10.70
CA GLN A 355 -23.77 18.60 -10.19
C GLN A 355 -23.73 19.76 -11.19
N GLY A 356 -22.66 19.88 -11.98
CA GLY A 356 -22.49 20.99 -12.93
C GLY A 356 -23.54 21.01 -14.04
N THR A 357 -24.07 19.85 -14.41
CA THR A 357 -25.12 19.74 -15.43
C THR A 357 -26.50 20.14 -14.93
N TYR A 358 -26.79 19.95 -13.64
CA TYR A 358 -28.08 20.30 -13.03
C TYR A 358 -28.45 21.76 -13.27
N TYR A 359 -27.51 22.69 -13.07
CA TYR A 359 -27.74 24.11 -13.29
C TYR A 359 -28.01 24.46 -14.76
N GLY A 360 -27.30 23.82 -15.68
CA GLY A 360 -27.52 23.98 -17.12
C GLY A 360 -28.93 23.56 -17.55
N VAL A 361 -29.42 22.42 -17.04
CA VAL A 361 -30.80 21.95 -17.29
C VAL A 361 -31.81 23.01 -16.87
N HIS A 362 -31.70 23.52 -15.65
CA HIS A 362 -32.67 24.47 -15.10
C HIS A 362 -32.72 25.79 -15.86
N VAL A 363 -31.58 26.29 -16.33
CA VAL A 363 -31.52 27.50 -17.16
C VAL A 363 -32.21 27.26 -18.50
N VAL A 364 -31.90 26.16 -19.20
CA VAL A 364 -32.50 25.85 -20.51
C VAL A 364 -34.00 25.58 -20.39
N ALA A 365 -34.42 24.80 -19.40
CA ALA A 365 -35.82 24.48 -19.16
C ALA A 365 -36.65 25.74 -18.88
N ARG A 366 -36.16 26.64 -18.02
CA ARG A 366 -36.89 27.88 -17.71
C ARG A 366 -36.91 28.85 -18.89
N TYR A 367 -35.82 28.91 -19.65
CA TYR A 367 -35.79 29.69 -20.89
C TYR A 367 -36.85 29.21 -21.89
N GLU A 368 -36.99 27.90 -22.06
CA GLU A 368 -38.03 27.34 -22.91
C GLU A 368 -39.44 27.61 -22.38
N GLU A 369 -39.67 27.49 -21.07
CA GLU A 369 -40.97 27.82 -20.46
C GLU A 369 -41.38 29.27 -20.75
N GLU A 370 -40.46 30.24 -20.63
CA GLU A 370 -40.76 31.65 -20.91
C GLU A 370 -40.96 31.94 -22.40
N LEU A 371 -40.30 31.21 -23.31
CA LEU A 371 -40.58 31.28 -24.74
C LEU A 371 -41.97 30.72 -25.09
N HIS A 372 -42.37 29.60 -24.49
CA HIS A 372 -43.71 29.03 -24.69
C HIS A 372 -44.82 29.93 -24.14
N ARG A 373 -44.52 30.78 -23.15
CA ARG A 373 -45.42 31.84 -22.66
C ARG A 373 -45.53 33.04 -23.61
N GLY A 374 -44.89 33.00 -24.78
CA GLY A 374 -44.97 34.06 -25.80
C GLY A 374 -44.09 35.27 -25.50
N ARG A 375 -43.15 35.19 -24.55
CA ARG A 375 -42.21 36.29 -24.30
C ARG A 375 -41.20 36.40 -25.45
N ALA A 376 -40.85 37.63 -25.82
CA ALA A 376 -39.74 37.87 -26.73
C ALA A 376 -38.42 37.37 -26.13
N VAL A 377 -37.49 36.89 -26.98
CA VAL A 377 -36.19 36.31 -26.57
C VAL A 377 -35.45 37.14 -25.51
N PRO A 378 -35.30 38.48 -25.63
CA PRO A 378 -34.60 39.27 -24.62
C PRO A 378 -35.30 39.24 -23.25
N ALA A 379 -36.64 39.29 -23.25
CA ALA A 379 -37.44 39.26 -22.03
C ALA A 379 -37.45 37.86 -21.38
N ALA A 380 -37.41 36.79 -22.19
CA ALA A 380 -37.29 35.42 -21.71
C ALA A 380 -35.94 35.18 -21.02
N ILE A 381 -34.83 35.68 -21.58
CA ILE A 381 -33.50 35.60 -20.96
C ILE A 381 -33.45 36.37 -19.64
N GLU A 382 -34.02 37.58 -19.59
CA GLU A 382 -34.04 38.40 -18.37
C GLU A 382 -34.81 37.71 -17.23
N GLU A 383 -35.97 37.13 -17.52
CA GLU A 383 -36.76 36.42 -16.52
C GLU A 383 -36.08 35.12 -16.07
N THR A 384 -35.49 34.37 -17.02
CA THR A 384 -34.76 33.14 -16.72
C THR A 384 -33.61 33.40 -15.77
N ILE A 385 -32.78 34.40 -16.04
CA ILE A 385 -31.63 34.73 -15.19
C ILE A 385 -32.10 35.22 -13.82
N ALA A 386 -33.10 36.11 -13.77
CA ALA A 386 -33.63 36.63 -12.51
C ALA A 386 -34.13 35.51 -11.58
N HIS A 387 -34.85 34.53 -12.13
CA HIS A 387 -35.46 33.44 -11.36
C HIS A 387 -34.46 32.32 -11.03
N VAL A 388 -33.73 31.84 -12.04
CA VAL A 388 -32.86 30.66 -11.89
C VAL A 388 -31.61 30.99 -11.09
N PHE A 389 -30.93 32.12 -11.35
CA PHE A 389 -29.72 32.47 -10.58
C PHE A 389 -30.05 32.78 -9.12
N GLY A 390 -31.24 33.30 -8.83
CA GLY A 390 -31.72 33.46 -7.46
C GLY A 390 -31.77 32.13 -6.69
N ASN A 391 -32.27 31.07 -7.33
CA ASN A 391 -32.36 29.74 -6.74
C ASN A 391 -31.00 29.05 -6.67
N ILE A 392 -30.21 29.10 -7.74
CA ILE A 392 -28.86 28.51 -7.81
C ILE A 392 -27.96 29.13 -6.75
N SER A 393 -27.97 30.45 -6.59
CA SER A 393 -27.14 31.12 -5.57
C SER A 393 -27.46 30.70 -4.15
N THR A 394 -28.68 30.22 -3.89
CA THR A 394 -29.10 29.70 -2.58
C THR A 394 -28.71 28.23 -2.41
N SER A 395 -28.61 27.47 -3.50
CA SER A 395 -28.17 26.07 -3.50
C SER A 395 -26.64 25.90 -3.49
N ALA A 396 -25.89 26.92 -3.91
CA ALA A 396 -24.44 26.88 -4.03
C ALA A 396 -23.70 27.30 -2.74
N ILE A 397 -24.43 27.83 -1.76
CA ILE A 397 -23.97 28.16 -0.40
C ILE A 397 -24.52 27.09 0.52
#